data_AF-A0A535P9N5-F1
#
_entry.id   AF-A0A535P9N5-F1
#
_cell.length_a   1.000
_cell.length_b   1.000
_cell.length_c   1.000
_cell.angle_alpha   90.00
_cell.angle_beta   90.00
_cell.angle_gamma   90.00
#
_symmetry.space_group_name_H-M   'P 1'
#
loop_
_entity.id
_entity.type
_entity.pdbx_description
1 polymer ?
#
loop_
_entity_poly.entity_id
_entity_poly.type
_entity_poly.pdbx_seq_one_letter_code
_entity_poly.pdbx_strand_id
1 'polypeptide(L)'
;MAAKRRTLTIRGREYPVLLPSIRDPRLHVAVVLLTLQALGQTVLDFRLSVAQILICLAAGALIEFGYEFGRNKVIMWPASGLLTGNSTAFILRVPGTFHWHWWSTRGWWIFAGVVAFSMISKYVIRYRGRHIFNPSNLGLVLAFVALGPAYTEPQDLWWIPMGQWMIVTYAILIGGGLFIAWELKLLGLELGYMAAFALFAALALLPVPDHCMIASWYATPMCGQQLWQILVTSPEVLIFAFFMIPDPRTVPDGQVGRFVFGVIVALLSVVLLGPTTLEFWTKTAILASLVFACAGRFALMRLVAPLEEAGGGLRVLRAMGWSAPAVLGVSALLVTSLPLSAQLSLHSVIPAPELPDGTRPTLALTIGSANAQDIGSWAVNSARVALPPSGSGSPTSASARVWVVPPLPNVSVPDNVAAFDSKAAASATQMAHAVVLNLMIESEARRAHDPKLAADGAVGDALTEFTDVIQADGSGKFVQKTYSFDRVELVLYLPKFSTQASRLVGVFLHGTTTLITRDSSGNVLSQQTLPYAKAWGLDQTYFGLIINDFTDLNRA
;
A
#
# COMPACT_ATOMS: atom_id res chain seq x y z
N MET A 1 34.20 -42.36 6.34
CA MET A 1 34.31 -42.34 4.87
C MET A 1 33.72 -41.03 4.37
N ALA A 2 34.51 -40.17 3.72
CA ALA A 2 34.00 -38.93 3.13
C ALA A 2 33.02 -39.28 2.01
N ALA A 3 31.79 -38.77 2.07
CA ALA A 3 30.77 -39.03 1.06
C ALA A 3 31.32 -38.61 -0.32
N LYS A 4 31.34 -39.57 -1.27
CA LYS A 4 31.82 -39.38 -2.63
C LYS A 4 31.07 -38.19 -3.25
N ARG A 5 31.78 -37.08 -3.50
CA ARG A 5 31.21 -35.85 -4.06
C ARG A 5 30.66 -36.21 -5.44
N ARG A 6 29.35 -36.09 -5.64
CA ARG A 6 28.71 -36.38 -6.93
C ARG A 6 29.25 -35.38 -7.95
N THR A 7 29.69 -35.85 -9.11
CA THR A 7 30.19 -35.02 -10.21
C THR A 7 29.38 -35.32 -11.47
N LEU A 8 29.22 -34.31 -12.31
CA LEU A 8 28.57 -34.40 -13.62
C LEU A 8 29.58 -33.95 -14.67
N THR A 9 29.85 -34.79 -15.68
CA THR A 9 30.78 -34.45 -16.75
C THR A 9 30.01 -33.89 -17.94
N ILE A 10 30.23 -32.61 -18.26
CA ILE A 10 29.64 -31.96 -19.45
C ILE A 10 30.78 -31.58 -20.39
N ARG A 11 30.74 -32.08 -21.63
CA ARG A 11 31.75 -31.81 -22.68
C ARG A 11 33.20 -32.01 -22.18
N GLY A 12 33.43 -33.08 -21.42
CA GLY A 12 34.76 -33.44 -20.90
C GLY A 12 35.25 -32.66 -19.68
N ARG A 13 34.44 -31.74 -19.12
CA ARG A 13 34.74 -31.05 -17.85
C ARG A 13 33.88 -31.60 -16.72
N GLU A 14 34.50 -31.89 -15.59
CA GLU A 14 33.80 -32.34 -14.37
C GLU A 14 33.26 -31.15 -13.58
N TYR A 15 31.98 -31.18 -13.27
CA TYR A 15 31.29 -30.20 -12.43
C TYR A 15 30.84 -30.88 -11.14
N PRO A 16 31.19 -30.36 -9.95
CA PRO A 16 30.65 -30.86 -8.70
C PRO A 16 29.14 -30.59 -8.62
N VAL A 17 28.39 -31.58 -8.17
CA VAL A 17 26.93 -31.53 -8.01
C VAL A 17 26.56 -31.52 -6.53
N LEU A 18 25.84 -30.48 -6.11
CA LEU A 18 25.29 -30.35 -4.76
C LEU A 18 23.76 -30.49 -4.81
N LEU A 19 23.26 -31.60 -4.28
CA LEU A 19 21.83 -31.92 -4.22
C LEU A 19 21.21 -31.44 -2.91
N PRO A 20 19.89 -31.19 -2.88
CA PRO A 20 19.20 -30.82 -1.65
C PRO A 20 19.28 -31.95 -0.61
N SER A 21 19.41 -31.58 0.66
CA SER A 21 19.36 -32.49 1.79
C SER A 21 18.08 -32.22 2.57
N ILE A 22 17.37 -33.28 2.97
CA ILE A 22 16.18 -33.16 3.82
C ILE A 22 16.53 -32.58 5.19
N ARG A 23 17.77 -32.78 5.65
CA ARG A 23 18.28 -32.21 6.91
C ARG A 23 18.69 -30.74 6.80
N ASP A 24 18.50 -30.09 5.66
CA ASP A 24 18.77 -28.66 5.52
C ASP A 24 17.59 -27.87 6.11
N PRO A 25 17.78 -27.09 7.20
CA PRO A 25 16.70 -26.34 7.84
C PRO A 25 16.01 -25.35 6.89
N ARG A 26 16.69 -24.93 5.81
CA ARG A 26 16.08 -24.09 4.77
C ARG A 26 14.95 -24.78 4.03
N LEU A 27 14.99 -26.12 3.91
CA LEU A 27 13.90 -26.88 3.33
C LEU A 27 12.71 -26.95 4.28
N HIS A 28 12.93 -27.06 5.60
CA HIS A 28 11.87 -26.98 6.60
C HIS A 28 11.15 -25.63 6.53
N VAL A 29 11.91 -24.52 6.48
CA VAL A 29 11.35 -23.17 6.28
C VAL A 29 10.54 -23.10 4.98
N ALA A 30 11.09 -23.60 3.87
CA ALA A 30 10.42 -23.57 2.58
C ALA A 30 9.10 -24.36 2.61
N VAL A 31 9.05 -25.51 3.28
CA VAL A 31 7.83 -26.31 3.42
C VAL A 31 6.75 -25.54 4.18
N VAL A 32 7.09 -24.89 5.30
CA VAL A 32 6.12 -24.08 6.05
C VAL A 32 5.58 -22.93 5.20
N LEU A 33 6.47 -22.16 4.58
CA LEU A 33 6.07 -21.02 3.74
C LEU A 33 5.26 -21.45 2.51
N LEU A 34 5.63 -22.55 1.83
CA LEU A 34 4.86 -23.07 0.69
C LEU A 34 3.49 -23.59 1.13
N THR A 35 3.38 -24.20 2.31
CA THR A 35 2.09 -24.63 2.86
C THR A 35 1.20 -23.42 3.14
N LEU A 36 1.75 -22.37 3.75
CA LEU A 36 1.03 -21.12 3.98
C LEU A 36 0.65 -20.42 2.67
N GLN A 37 1.48 -20.48 1.62
CA GLN A 37 1.08 -19.99 0.29
C GLN A 37 -0.01 -20.83 -0.34
N ALA A 38 0.02 -22.16 -0.21
CA ALA A 38 -1.04 -23.02 -0.71
C ALA A 38 -2.38 -22.71 -0.02
N LEU A 39 -2.37 -22.47 1.29
CA LEU A 39 -3.54 -21.96 2.02
C LEU A 39 -3.91 -20.55 1.53
N GLY A 40 -2.92 -19.68 1.30
CA GLY A 40 -3.04 -18.38 0.64
C GLY A 40 -3.86 -18.42 -0.64
N GLN A 41 -3.50 -19.35 -1.53
CA GLN A 41 -4.10 -19.53 -2.84
C GLN A 41 -5.48 -20.20 -2.84
N THR A 42 -5.87 -20.85 -1.74
CA THR A 42 -7.10 -21.65 -1.69
C THR A 42 -8.15 -21.13 -0.70
N VAL A 43 -7.76 -20.72 0.50
CA VAL A 43 -8.69 -20.43 1.61
C VAL A 43 -8.43 -19.11 2.33
N LEU A 44 -7.25 -18.49 2.18
CA LEU A 44 -6.90 -17.24 2.87
C LEU A 44 -7.01 -16.00 1.98
N ASP A 45 -7.60 -16.12 0.79
CA ASP A 45 -7.90 -15.01 -0.12
C ASP A 45 -6.69 -14.15 -0.52
N PHE A 46 -5.49 -14.75 -0.67
CA PHE A 46 -4.29 -13.97 -0.99
C PHE A 46 -4.43 -13.32 -2.38
N ARG A 47 -4.19 -12.00 -2.42
CA ARG A 47 -4.09 -11.15 -3.62
C ARG A 47 -2.78 -11.36 -4.39
N LEU A 48 -2.42 -12.61 -4.60
CA LEU A 48 -1.17 -13.05 -5.22
C LEU A 48 -1.47 -14.21 -6.17
N SER A 49 -0.85 -14.20 -7.34
CA SER A 49 -1.00 -15.27 -8.33
C SER A 49 0.10 -16.33 -8.21
N VAL A 50 -0.20 -17.56 -8.64
CA VAL A 50 0.78 -18.64 -8.81
C VAL A 50 1.88 -18.24 -9.80
N ALA A 51 1.54 -17.53 -10.88
CA ALA A 51 2.52 -17.02 -11.83
C ALA A 51 3.54 -16.07 -11.17
N GLN A 52 3.10 -15.13 -10.33
CA GLN A 52 4.01 -14.23 -9.59
C GLN A 52 4.91 -15.00 -8.61
N ILE A 53 4.38 -16.02 -7.91
CA ILE A 53 5.18 -16.91 -7.05
C ILE A 53 6.27 -17.60 -7.86
N LEU A 54 5.90 -18.24 -8.98
CA LEU A 54 6.85 -18.95 -9.84
C LEU A 54 7.91 -18.02 -10.42
N ILE A 55 7.55 -16.79 -10.78
CA ILE A 55 8.48 -15.77 -11.28
C ILE A 55 9.51 -15.41 -10.21
N CYS A 56 9.09 -15.20 -8.95
CA CYS A 56 10.02 -14.96 -7.85
C CYS A 56 10.98 -16.14 -7.61
N LEU A 57 10.44 -17.37 -7.57
CA LEU A 57 11.23 -18.58 -7.39
C LEU A 57 12.24 -18.76 -8.53
N ALA A 58 11.80 -18.58 -9.78
CA ALA A 58 12.65 -18.69 -10.96
C ALA A 58 13.74 -17.61 -10.96
N ALA A 59 13.39 -16.35 -10.69
CA ALA A 59 14.37 -15.26 -10.62
C ALA A 59 15.46 -15.54 -9.56
N GLY A 60 15.06 -15.94 -8.35
CA GLY A 60 15.99 -16.26 -7.27
C GLY A 60 16.87 -17.47 -7.62
N ALA A 61 16.28 -18.52 -8.17
CA ALA A 61 16.98 -19.73 -8.58
C ALA A 61 18.00 -19.47 -9.70
N LEU A 62 17.60 -18.74 -10.74
CA LEU A 62 18.44 -18.42 -11.90
C LEU A 62 19.61 -17.51 -11.52
N ILE A 63 19.38 -16.51 -10.67
CA ILE A 63 20.46 -15.60 -10.23
C ILE A 63 21.46 -16.35 -9.35
N GLU A 64 21.00 -17.16 -8.40
CA GLU A 64 21.90 -17.96 -7.56
C GLU A 64 22.69 -18.97 -8.40
N PHE A 65 22.01 -19.71 -9.26
CA PHE A 65 22.65 -20.68 -10.16
C PHE A 65 23.67 -20.00 -11.07
N GLY A 66 23.29 -18.89 -11.72
CA GLY A 66 24.18 -18.14 -12.61
C GLY A 66 25.42 -17.61 -11.89
N TYR A 67 25.26 -17.08 -10.67
CA TYR A 67 26.37 -16.60 -9.86
C TYR A 67 27.33 -17.73 -9.46
N GLU A 68 26.82 -18.84 -8.93
CA GLU A 68 27.65 -19.96 -8.47
C GLU A 68 28.29 -20.74 -9.62
N PHE A 69 27.57 -20.93 -10.72
CA PHE A 69 28.12 -21.53 -11.93
C PHE A 69 29.18 -20.62 -12.57
N GLY A 70 28.95 -19.31 -12.59
CA GLY A 70 29.90 -18.32 -13.07
C GLY A 70 31.22 -18.34 -12.29
N ARG A 71 31.11 -18.23 -10.96
CA ARG A 71 32.25 -18.05 -10.04
C ARG A 71 32.96 -19.35 -9.69
N ASN A 72 32.21 -20.40 -9.34
CA ASN A 72 32.75 -21.63 -8.76
C ASN A 72 32.66 -22.84 -9.71
N LYS A 73 31.99 -22.71 -10.86
CA LYS A 73 31.75 -23.83 -11.80
C LYS A 73 31.08 -25.02 -11.11
N VAL A 74 30.18 -24.75 -10.17
CA VAL A 74 29.42 -25.76 -9.42
C VAL A 74 28.00 -25.80 -9.98
N ILE A 75 27.44 -27.00 -10.16
CA ILE A 75 26.01 -27.18 -10.45
C ILE A 75 25.35 -27.53 -9.12
N MET A 76 24.54 -26.63 -8.57
CA MET A 76 23.89 -26.84 -7.29
C MET A 76 22.40 -26.57 -7.33
N TRP A 77 21.68 -27.19 -6.40
CA TRP A 77 20.32 -26.79 -6.06
C TRP A 77 20.31 -25.39 -5.44
N PRO A 78 19.61 -24.41 -6.03
CA PRO A 78 19.64 -23.02 -5.57
C PRO A 78 18.71 -22.79 -4.37
N ALA A 79 18.96 -23.51 -3.26
CA ALA A 79 18.11 -23.49 -2.06
C ALA A 79 17.92 -22.07 -1.50
N SER A 80 18.97 -21.25 -1.51
CA SER A 80 18.89 -19.93 -0.88
C SER A 80 18.24 -18.91 -1.80
N GLY A 81 18.44 -18.99 -3.11
CA GLY A 81 17.75 -18.18 -4.10
C GLY A 81 16.26 -18.50 -4.14
N LEU A 82 15.89 -19.79 -4.09
CA LEU A 82 14.50 -20.21 -3.96
C LEU A 82 13.87 -19.69 -2.66
N LEU A 83 14.58 -19.75 -1.53
CA LEU A 83 14.07 -19.23 -0.26
C LEU A 83 13.88 -17.70 -0.30
N THR A 84 14.83 -16.95 -0.88
CA THR A 84 14.70 -15.50 -1.07
C THR A 84 13.51 -15.17 -1.97
N GLY A 85 13.37 -15.85 -3.12
CA GLY A 85 12.22 -15.69 -4.01
C GLY A 85 10.90 -16.02 -3.31
N ASN A 86 10.86 -17.10 -2.53
CA ASN A 86 9.67 -17.51 -1.79
C ASN A 86 9.27 -16.49 -0.72
N SER A 87 10.25 -15.96 0.03
CA SER A 87 10.05 -14.90 1.03
C SER A 87 9.54 -13.60 0.38
N THR A 88 10.11 -13.20 -0.76
CA THR A 88 9.64 -12.04 -1.51
C THR A 88 8.22 -12.23 -2.04
N ALA A 89 7.91 -13.39 -2.64
CA ALA A 89 6.57 -13.70 -3.13
C ALA A 89 5.52 -13.72 -2.01
N PHE A 90 5.88 -14.24 -0.85
CA PHE A 90 4.98 -14.29 0.30
C PHE A 90 4.52 -12.90 0.73
N ILE A 91 5.42 -11.91 0.71
CA ILE A 91 5.19 -10.57 1.26
C ILE A 91 4.77 -9.55 0.21
N LEU A 92 5.31 -9.59 -1.00
CA LEU A 92 5.04 -8.58 -2.02
C LEU A 92 3.69 -8.81 -2.69
N ARG A 93 2.91 -7.74 -2.84
CA ARG A 93 1.69 -7.66 -3.63
C ARG A 93 1.78 -6.49 -4.60
N VAL A 94 0.95 -6.51 -5.63
CA VAL A 94 0.81 -5.41 -6.59
C VAL A 94 -0.67 -5.08 -6.78
N PRO A 95 -1.04 -3.78 -6.78
CA PRO A 95 -2.41 -3.32 -7.02
C PRO A 95 -3.10 -3.99 -8.22
N GLY A 96 -4.34 -4.44 -8.00
CA GLY A 96 -5.18 -5.05 -9.04
C GLY A 96 -4.88 -6.52 -9.38
N THR A 97 -4.07 -7.22 -8.57
CA THR A 97 -4.08 -8.69 -8.54
C THR A 97 -5.13 -9.14 -7.53
N PHE A 98 -6.10 -9.94 -7.95
CA PHE A 98 -7.16 -10.44 -7.08
C PHE A 98 -6.99 -11.94 -6.82
N HIS A 99 -7.64 -12.44 -5.78
CA HIS A 99 -7.70 -13.87 -5.53
C HIS A 99 -8.35 -14.60 -6.73
N TRP A 100 -7.97 -15.86 -6.96
CA TRP A 100 -8.31 -16.67 -8.14
C TRP A 100 -7.66 -16.25 -9.47
N HIS A 101 -6.96 -15.11 -9.56
CA HIS A 101 -6.17 -14.73 -10.74
C HIS A 101 -4.83 -15.50 -10.80
N TRP A 102 -4.87 -16.83 -10.69
CA TRP A 102 -3.69 -17.67 -10.47
C TRP A 102 -2.60 -17.54 -11.54
N TRP A 103 -2.94 -17.18 -12.77
CA TRP A 103 -2.00 -17.07 -13.89
C TRP A 103 -1.73 -15.62 -14.32
N SER A 104 -2.17 -14.63 -13.53
CA SER A 104 -1.87 -13.21 -13.81
C SER A 104 -0.38 -12.92 -13.73
N THR A 105 0.17 -12.28 -14.75
CA THR A 105 1.56 -11.80 -14.76
C THR A 105 1.66 -10.32 -14.43
N ARG A 106 0.60 -9.71 -13.88
CA ARG A 106 0.58 -8.29 -13.52
C ARG A 106 1.76 -7.95 -12.60
N GLY A 107 2.47 -6.88 -12.92
CA GLY A 107 3.61 -6.43 -12.12
C GLY A 107 4.78 -7.42 -12.06
N TRP A 108 4.87 -8.40 -12.97
CA TRP A 108 5.94 -9.42 -12.94
C TRP A 108 7.36 -8.82 -12.85
N TRP A 109 7.58 -7.68 -13.49
CA TRP A 109 8.85 -6.97 -13.51
C TRP A 109 9.21 -6.39 -12.12
N ILE A 110 8.21 -6.01 -11.32
CA ILE A 110 8.41 -5.61 -9.91
C ILE A 110 8.87 -6.83 -9.11
N PHE A 111 8.14 -7.95 -9.19
CA PHE A 111 8.52 -9.18 -8.48
C PHE A 111 9.93 -9.66 -8.85
N ALA A 112 10.23 -9.77 -10.14
CA ALA A 112 11.56 -10.16 -10.62
C ALA A 112 12.64 -9.15 -10.21
N GLY A 113 12.34 -7.84 -10.30
CA GLY A 113 13.23 -6.76 -9.91
C GLY A 113 13.58 -6.79 -8.42
N VAL A 114 12.57 -6.95 -7.55
CA VAL A 114 12.78 -7.06 -6.09
C VAL A 114 13.64 -8.27 -5.76
N VAL A 115 13.35 -9.44 -6.32
CA VAL A 115 14.18 -10.63 -6.10
C VAL A 115 15.60 -10.41 -6.63
N ALA A 116 15.76 -9.76 -7.78
CA ALA A 116 17.08 -9.46 -8.31
C ALA A 116 17.88 -8.54 -7.39
N PHE A 117 17.30 -7.44 -6.90
CA PHE A 117 17.94 -6.54 -5.94
C PHE A 117 18.27 -7.25 -4.62
N SER A 118 17.36 -8.07 -4.11
CA SER A 118 17.60 -8.92 -2.94
C SER A 118 18.82 -9.81 -3.14
N MET A 119 18.90 -10.51 -4.26
CA MET A 119 20.03 -11.41 -4.55
C MET A 119 21.34 -10.64 -4.80
N ILE A 120 21.30 -9.50 -5.48
CA ILE A 120 22.47 -8.63 -5.67
C ILE A 120 23.00 -8.16 -4.31
N SER A 121 22.12 -7.69 -3.43
CA SER A 121 22.52 -7.22 -2.09
C SER A 121 23.22 -8.32 -1.28
N LYS A 122 22.77 -9.58 -1.38
CA LYS A 122 23.39 -10.75 -0.74
C LYS A 122 24.83 -10.96 -1.19
N TYR A 123 25.13 -10.75 -2.47
CA TYR A 123 26.46 -11.04 -3.03
C TYR A 123 27.41 -9.84 -2.98
N VAL A 124 26.88 -8.61 -3.07
CA VAL A 124 27.66 -7.36 -3.12
C VAL A 124 27.86 -6.75 -1.73
N ILE A 125 26.81 -6.65 -0.92
CA ILE A 125 26.85 -5.95 0.37
C ILE A 125 27.23 -6.94 1.47
N ARG A 126 28.53 -7.18 1.60
CA ARG A 126 29.09 -8.18 2.52
C ARG A 126 30.17 -7.59 3.41
N TYR A 127 30.21 -8.07 4.65
CA TYR A 127 31.27 -7.76 5.60
C TYR A 127 31.74 -9.04 6.28
N ARG A 128 33.06 -9.24 6.33
CA ARG A 128 33.70 -10.48 6.86
C ARG A 128 33.11 -11.76 6.28
N GLY A 129 32.85 -11.78 4.97
CA GLY A 129 32.33 -12.95 4.26
C GLY A 129 30.84 -13.27 4.47
N ARG A 130 30.10 -12.48 5.26
CA ARG A 130 28.65 -12.61 5.46
C ARG A 130 27.92 -11.40 4.86
N HIS A 131 26.71 -11.59 4.34
CA HIS A 131 25.89 -10.45 3.92
C HIS A 131 25.40 -9.67 5.13
N ILE A 132 25.28 -8.35 4.98
CA ILE A 132 24.93 -7.44 6.09
C ILE A 132 23.42 -7.44 6.36
N PHE A 133 22.62 -7.45 5.30
CA PHE A 133 21.17 -7.35 5.39
C PHE A 133 20.50 -8.66 5.05
N ASN A 134 19.34 -8.92 5.63
CA ASN A 134 18.46 -9.98 5.13
C ASN A 134 18.08 -9.58 3.68
N PRO A 135 18.42 -10.41 2.67
CA PRO A 135 18.33 -10.01 1.27
C PRO A 135 16.88 -9.76 0.83
N SER A 136 15.93 -10.64 1.17
CA SER A 136 14.52 -10.43 0.80
C SER A 136 13.97 -9.19 1.50
N ASN A 137 14.27 -9.03 2.80
CA ASN A 137 13.80 -7.87 3.57
C ASN A 137 14.29 -6.53 2.99
N LEU A 138 15.58 -6.41 2.68
CA LEU A 138 16.12 -5.18 2.10
C LEU A 138 15.49 -4.86 0.74
N GLY A 139 15.34 -5.86 -0.14
CA GLY A 139 14.71 -5.66 -1.44
C GLY A 139 13.26 -5.20 -1.32
N LEU A 140 12.49 -5.80 -0.40
CA LEU A 140 11.10 -5.44 -0.13
C LEU A 140 10.98 -4.01 0.41
N VAL A 141 11.76 -3.64 1.43
CA VAL A 141 11.72 -2.29 2.01
C VAL A 141 12.06 -1.23 0.96
N LEU A 142 13.10 -1.45 0.15
CA LEU A 142 13.46 -0.53 -0.92
C LEU A 142 12.34 -0.40 -1.96
N ALA A 143 11.69 -1.49 -2.32
CA ALA A 143 10.56 -1.47 -3.25
C ALA A 143 9.38 -0.67 -2.70
N PHE A 144 8.99 -0.91 -1.45
CA PHE A 144 7.87 -0.20 -0.82
C PHE A 144 8.15 1.29 -0.69
N VAL A 145 9.35 1.68 -0.27
CA VAL A 145 9.70 3.10 -0.14
C VAL A 145 9.82 3.78 -1.50
N ALA A 146 10.42 3.14 -2.51
CA ALA A 146 10.67 3.77 -3.81
C ALA A 146 9.46 3.79 -4.75
N LEU A 147 8.64 2.73 -4.72
CA LEU A 147 7.50 2.58 -5.61
C LEU A 147 6.18 3.00 -4.93
N GLY A 148 6.11 2.94 -3.60
CA GLY A 148 4.94 3.34 -2.84
C GLY A 148 3.69 2.47 -3.06
N PRO A 149 2.57 2.87 -2.44
CA PRO A 149 1.31 2.12 -2.48
C PRO A 149 0.62 2.14 -3.86
N ALA A 150 1.09 2.98 -4.80
CA ALA A 150 0.57 3.02 -6.17
C ALA A 150 0.97 1.79 -7.00
N TYR A 151 2.11 1.17 -6.67
CA TYR A 151 2.69 0.07 -7.47
C TYR A 151 2.97 -1.19 -6.66
N THR A 152 3.16 -1.06 -5.35
CA THR A 152 3.53 -2.18 -4.47
C THR A 152 2.72 -2.15 -3.20
N GLU A 153 2.51 -3.32 -2.62
CA GLU A 153 1.86 -3.45 -1.32
C GLU A 153 2.53 -4.54 -0.52
N PRO A 154 2.86 -4.28 0.74
CA PRO A 154 3.10 -5.34 1.69
C PRO A 154 1.82 -6.18 1.85
N GLN A 155 1.94 -7.51 1.94
CA GLN A 155 0.83 -8.39 2.30
C GLN A 155 0.07 -7.89 3.55
N ASP A 156 -1.25 -8.06 3.57
CA ASP A 156 -2.10 -7.58 4.67
C ASP A 156 -1.67 -8.16 6.03
N LEU A 157 -1.75 -7.34 7.08
CA LEU A 157 -1.47 -7.71 8.46
C LEU A 157 -2.42 -8.79 8.95
N TRP A 158 -3.65 -8.82 8.45
CA TRP A 158 -4.66 -9.83 8.76
C TRP A 158 -5.21 -10.42 7.47
N TRP A 159 -5.42 -11.74 7.44
CA TRP A 159 -5.68 -12.45 6.18
C TRP A 159 -7.17 -12.77 5.98
N ILE A 160 -7.81 -13.41 6.95
CA ILE A 160 -9.24 -13.72 6.94
C ILE A 160 -9.85 -13.59 8.35
N PRO A 161 -11.17 -13.46 8.49
CA PRO A 161 -11.83 -13.51 9.80
C PRO A 161 -11.47 -14.79 10.58
N MET A 162 -11.53 -14.70 11.90
CA MET A 162 -11.25 -15.86 12.76
C MET A 162 -12.23 -17.01 12.48
N GLY A 163 -11.68 -18.18 12.17
CA GLY A 163 -12.43 -19.38 11.82
C GLY A 163 -11.48 -20.58 11.68
N GLN A 164 -12.02 -21.73 11.26
CA GLN A 164 -11.25 -22.98 11.20
C GLN A 164 -9.95 -22.85 10.40
N TRP A 165 -10.00 -22.21 9.22
CA TRP A 165 -8.82 -22.05 8.36
C TRP A 165 -7.77 -21.11 8.93
N MET A 166 -8.19 -20.06 9.64
CA MET A 166 -7.26 -19.17 10.35
C MET A 166 -6.58 -19.89 11.52
N ILE A 167 -7.32 -20.73 12.27
CA ILE A 167 -6.75 -21.54 13.35
C ILE A 167 -5.72 -22.54 12.82
N VAL A 168 -6.04 -23.26 11.74
CA VAL A 168 -5.10 -24.18 11.07
C VAL A 168 -3.84 -23.42 10.61
N THR A 169 -4.04 -22.22 10.06
CA THR A 169 -2.95 -21.35 9.62
C THR A 169 -2.05 -20.95 10.77
N TYR A 170 -2.59 -20.51 11.91
CA TYR A 170 -1.80 -20.22 13.11
C TYR A 170 -1.08 -21.45 13.65
N ALA A 171 -1.71 -22.63 13.63
CA ALA A 171 -1.06 -23.87 14.08
C ALA A 171 0.18 -24.20 13.24
N ILE A 172 0.08 -24.05 11.90
CA ILE A 172 1.20 -24.24 10.98
C ILE A 172 2.27 -23.16 11.17
N LEU A 173 1.85 -21.90 11.27
CA LEU A 173 2.72 -20.74 11.40
C LEU A 173 3.54 -20.78 12.69
N ILE A 174 2.86 -20.87 13.83
CA ILE A 174 3.47 -20.86 15.17
C ILE A 174 4.20 -22.18 15.42
N GLY A 175 3.57 -23.32 15.10
CA GLY A 175 4.19 -24.63 15.28
C GLY A 175 5.45 -24.80 14.42
N GLY A 176 5.37 -24.42 13.14
CA GLY A 176 6.51 -24.45 12.22
C GLY A 176 7.61 -23.47 12.64
N GLY A 177 7.24 -22.25 13.01
CA GLY A 177 8.17 -21.22 13.49
C GLY A 177 8.94 -21.69 14.72
N LEU A 178 8.23 -22.08 15.79
CA LEU A 178 8.85 -22.56 17.03
C LEU A 178 9.72 -23.81 16.84
N PHE A 179 9.28 -24.74 15.99
CA PHE A 179 10.07 -25.94 15.68
C PHE A 179 11.41 -25.58 15.04
N ILE A 180 11.40 -24.73 14.01
CA ILE A 180 12.60 -24.29 13.30
C ILE A 180 13.50 -23.46 14.23
N ALA A 181 12.90 -22.57 15.02
CA ALA A 181 13.60 -21.76 16.01
C ALA A 181 14.32 -22.59 17.06
N TRP A 182 13.70 -23.68 17.50
CA TRP A 182 14.30 -24.63 18.44
C TRP A 182 15.47 -25.36 17.78
N GLU A 183 15.30 -25.88 16.56
CA GLU A 183 16.34 -26.57 15.79
C GLU A 183 17.58 -25.67 15.56
N LEU A 184 17.36 -24.38 15.28
CA LEU A 184 18.41 -23.41 15.00
C LEU A 184 18.94 -22.66 16.24
N LYS A 185 18.39 -22.94 17.43
CA LYS A 185 18.71 -22.25 18.69
C LYS A 185 18.50 -20.72 18.59
N LEU A 186 17.39 -20.32 17.97
CA LEU A 186 16.98 -18.93 17.74
C LEU A 186 15.78 -18.51 18.59
N LEU A 187 15.19 -19.41 19.39
CA LEU A 187 14.05 -19.13 20.27
C LEU A 187 14.21 -17.86 21.12
N GLY A 188 15.40 -17.63 21.69
CA GLY A 188 15.64 -16.45 22.52
C GLY A 188 15.48 -15.13 21.75
N LEU A 189 15.88 -15.09 20.47
CA LEU A 189 15.72 -13.93 19.61
C LEU A 189 14.24 -13.68 19.30
N GLU A 190 13.51 -14.73 18.92
CA GLU A 190 12.13 -14.62 18.49
C GLU A 190 11.20 -14.25 19.64
N LEU A 191 11.31 -14.96 20.77
CA LEU A 191 10.54 -14.66 21.98
C LEU A 191 10.92 -13.29 22.55
N GLY A 192 12.20 -12.92 22.47
CA GLY A 192 12.68 -11.59 22.85
C GLY A 192 12.05 -10.48 22.01
N TYR A 193 12.00 -10.66 20.68
CA TYR A 193 11.29 -9.75 19.78
C TYR A 193 9.80 -9.69 20.10
N MET A 194 9.09 -10.83 20.18
CA MET A 194 7.65 -10.85 20.38
C MET A 194 7.22 -10.20 21.70
N ALA A 195 7.89 -10.55 22.81
CA ALA A 195 7.60 -9.98 24.12
C ALA A 195 7.91 -8.48 24.17
N ALA A 196 9.07 -8.07 23.64
CA ALA A 196 9.45 -6.66 23.59
C ALA A 196 8.53 -5.84 22.66
N PHE A 197 8.13 -6.39 21.51
CA PHE A 197 7.23 -5.72 20.58
C PHE A 197 5.86 -5.49 21.22
N ALA A 198 5.30 -6.52 21.87
CA ALA A 198 4.04 -6.38 22.61
C ALA A 198 4.13 -5.33 23.72
N LEU A 199 5.22 -5.34 24.51
CA LEU A 199 5.43 -4.37 25.59
C LEU A 199 5.62 -2.94 25.04
N PHE A 200 6.51 -2.75 24.07
CA PHE A 200 6.80 -1.42 23.52
C PHE A 200 5.62 -0.85 22.75
N ALA A 201 4.86 -1.66 22.00
CA ALA A 201 3.64 -1.21 21.35
C ALA A 201 2.59 -0.77 22.39
N ALA A 202 2.46 -1.50 23.51
CA ALA A 202 1.57 -1.08 24.60
C ALA A 202 2.02 0.26 25.20
N LEU A 203 3.32 0.41 25.50
CA LEU A 203 3.88 1.65 26.03
C LEU A 203 3.72 2.84 25.07
N ALA A 204 3.78 2.61 23.76
CA ALA A 204 3.57 3.64 22.75
C ALA A 204 2.10 4.08 22.63
N LEU A 205 1.17 3.12 22.63
CA LEU A 205 -0.24 3.35 22.33
C LEU A 205 -1.11 3.68 23.55
N LEU A 206 -0.76 3.20 24.75
CA LEU A 206 -1.52 3.49 25.98
C LEU A 206 -1.66 4.99 26.28
N PRO A 207 -0.62 5.84 26.13
CA PRO A 207 -0.73 7.28 26.34
C PRO A 207 -1.36 8.04 25.17
N VAL A 208 -1.58 7.38 24.03
CA VAL A 208 -2.05 7.98 22.78
C VAL A 208 -3.20 7.12 22.21
N PRO A 209 -4.36 7.06 22.88
CA PRO A 209 -5.47 6.20 22.46
C PRO A 209 -6.02 6.57 21.08
N ASP A 210 -5.84 7.82 20.65
CA ASP A 210 -6.27 8.35 19.36
C ASP A 210 -5.31 8.00 18.21
N HIS A 211 -4.19 7.31 18.49
CA HIS A 211 -3.38 6.74 17.42
C HIS A 211 -4.19 5.62 16.75
N CYS A 212 -4.54 5.84 15.49
CA CYS A 212 -5.33 4.92 14.68
C CYS A 212 -4.61 4.50 13.41
N MET A 213 -4.85 3.26 12.98
CA MET A 213 -4.44 2.74 11.68
C MET A 213 -5.66 2.34 10.86
N ILE A 214 -5.59 2.60 9.56
CA ILE A 214 -6.55 2.15 8.56
C ILE A 214 -5.93 1.03 7.73
N ALA A 215 -6.72 -0.02 7.49
CA ALA A 215 -6.32 -1.18 6.70
C ALA A 215 -7.34 -1.48 5.59
N SER A 216 -6.91 -2.22 4.57
CA SER A 216 -7.77 -2.56 3.42
C SER A 216 -8.85 -3.60 3.76
N TRP A 217 -8.56 -4.45 4.75
CA TRP A 217 -9.41 -5.56 5.22
C TRP A 217 -10.27 -5.20 6.43
N TYR A 218 -10.18 -3.96 6.93
CA TYR A 218 -10.93 -3.50 8.10
C TYR A 218 -11.58 -2.15 7.83
N ALA A 219 -12.90 -2.06 8.01
CA ALA A 219 -13.66 -0.89 7.62
C ALA A 219 -13.35 0.30 8.54
N THR A 220 -13.49 0.16 9.85
CA THR A 220 -13.32 1.27 10.80
C THR A 220 -11.85 1.55 11.15
N PRO A 221 -11.49 2.73 11.67
CA PRO A 221 -10.15 2.96 12.21
C PRO A 221 -9.89 2.04 13.42
N MET A 222 -8.73 1.42 13.46
CA MET A 222 -8.30 0.58 14.59
C MET A 222 -7.38 1.43 15.45
N CYS A 223 -7.81 1.73 16.68
CA CYS A 223 -7.11 2.68 17.55
C CYS A 223 -6.67 2.03 18.87
N GLY A 224 -5.69 2.63 19.53
CA GLY A 224 -5.28 2.30 20.90
C GLY A 224 -5.15 0.79 21.18
N GLN A 225 -5.96 0.27 22.10
CA GLN A 225 -5.95 -1.14 22.50
C GLN A 225 -6.28 -2.10 21.35
N GLN A 226 -7.23 -1.75 20.49
CA GLN A 226 -7.60 -2.60 19.36
C GLN A 226 -6.44 -2.73 18.38
N LEU A 227 -5.80 -1.61 18.06
CA LEU A 227 -4.61 -1.60 17.21
C LEU A 227 -3.49 -2.45 17.82
N TRP A 228 -3.25 -2.31 19.12
CA TRP A 228 -2.26 -3.14 19.82
C TRP A 228 -2.57 -4.64 19.68
N GLN A 229 -3.82 -5.05 19.88
CA GLN A 229 -4.22 -6.46 19.75
C GLN A 229 -3.95 -6.98 18.33
N ILE A 230 -4.32 -6.20 17.32
CA ILE A 230 -4.10 -6.56 15.90
C ILE A 230 -2.61 -6.69 15.61
N LEU A 231 -1.78 -5.72 16.01
CA LEU A 231 -0.35 -5.75 15.74
C LEU A 231 0.33 -6.95 16.41
N VAL A 232 -0.01 -7.25 17.66
CA VAL A 232 0.65 -8.33 18.43
C VAL A 232 0.18 -9.72 17.98
N THR A 233 -1.07 -9.85 17.54
CA THR A 233 -1.64 -11.14 17.09
C THR A 233 -1.63 -11.33 15.58
N SER A 234 -1.13 -10.34 14.83
CA SER A 234 -1.08 -10.36 13.36
C SER A 234 -0.28 -11.56 12.84
N PRO A 235 -0.85 -12.40 11.95
CA PRO A 235 -0.11 -13.47 11.31
C PRO A 235 1.11 -12.95 10.52
N GLU A 236 1.04 -11.74 9.97
CA GLU A 236 2.15 -11.17 9.21
C GLU A 236 3.30 -10.69 10.11
N VAL A 237 2.99 -10.16 11.30
CA VAL A 237 4.03 -9.85 12.32
C VAL A 237 4.68 -11.13 12.84
N LEU A 238 3.92 -12.22 12.95
CA LEU A 238 4.47 -13.54 13.27
C LEU A 238 5.33 -14.10 12.12
N ILE A 239 4.95 -13.90 10.86
CA ILE A 239 5.80 -14.25 9.71
C ILE A 239 7.14 -13.51 9.80
N PHE A 240 7.11 -12.22 10.10
CA PHE A 240 8.32 -11.44 10.31
C PHE A 240 9.17 -12.02 11.46
N ALA A 241 8.53 -12.28 12.61
CA ALA A 241 9.20 -12.82 13.81
C ALA A 241 9.84 -14.19 13.59
N PHE A 242 9.16 -15.13 12.92
CA PHE A 242 9.60 -16.52 12.78
C PHE A 242 10.40 -16.81 11.50
N PHE A 243 10.26 -16.00 10.45
CA PHE A 243 10.82 -16.33 9.13
C PHE A 243 11.64 -15.22 8.48
N MET A 244 11.63 -13.99 9.00
CA MET A 244 12.50 -12.91 8.50
C MET A 244 13.60 -12.49 9.47
N ILE A 245 13.28 -12.23 10.73
CA ILE A 245 14.30 -11.88 11.73
C ILE A 245 15.34 -13.01 11.91
N PRO A 246 14.96 -14.29 12.07
CA PRO A 246 15.88 -15.37 12.42
C PRO A 246 16.69 -15.91 11.22
N ASP A 247 17.28 -15.03 10.40
CA ASP A 247 18.29 -15.45 9.41
C ASP A 247 19.65 -15.63 10.11
N PRO A 248 20.21 -16.87 10.20
CA PRO A 248 21.45 -17.16 10.91
C PRO A 248 22.66 -16.38 10.39
N ARG A 249 22.61 -15.88 9.15
CA ARG A 249 23.69 -15.09 8.56
C ARG A 249 23.61 -13.61 8.92
N THR A 250 22.46 -13.14 9.40
CA THR A 250 22.22 -11.73 9.71
C THR A 250 22.06 -11.36 11.16
N VAL A 251 21.90 -12.36 12.02
CA VAL A 251 21.81 -12.20 13.48
C VAL A 251 23.17 -12.41 14.16
N PRO A 252 23.34 -11.93 15.41
CA PRO A 252 24.54 -12.23 16.21
C PRO A 252 24.75 -13.73 16.46
N ASP A 253 26.01 -14.12 16.72
CA ASP A 253 26.37 -15.53 16.93
C ASP A 253 25.96 -16.05 18.32
N GLY A 254 26.09 -15.24 19.38
CA GLY A 254 25.77 -15.64 20.76
C GLY A 254 24.31 -15.45 21.18
N GLN A 255 23.89 -16.18 22.23
CA GLN A 255 22.49 -16.24 22.66
C GLN A 255 21.98 -14.94 23.29
N VAL A 256 22.83 -14.25 24.05
CA VAL A 256 22.50 -12.94 24.64
C VAL A 256 22.42 -11.90 23.52
N GLY A 257 23.39 -11.88 22.60
CA GLY A 257 23.36 -10.99 21.44
C GLY A 257 22.11 -11.19 20.58
N ARG A 258 21.68 -12.44 20.38
CA ARG A 258 20.43 -12.80 19.69
C ARG A 258 19.19 -12.24 20.38
N PHE A 259 19.06 -12.43 21.69
CA PHE A 259 17.95 -11.87 22.47
C PHE A 259 17.92 -10.33 22.39
N VAL A 260 19.06 -9.67 22.66
CA VAL A 260 19.17 -8.20 22.62
C VAL A 260 18.89 -7.67 21.21
N PHE A 261 19.34 -8.37 20.16
CA PHE A 261 19.03 -8.02 18.78
C PHE A 261 17.51 -8.04 18.53
N GLY A 262 16.81 -9.09 18.97
CA GLY A 262 15.35 -9.16 18.88
C GLY A 262 14.65 -7.99 19.59
N VAL A 263 15.10 -7.62 20.80
CA VAL A 263 14.58 -6.46 21.54
C VAL A 263 14.82 -5.15 20.79
N ILE A 264 15.99 -4.96 20.18
CA ILE A 264 16.31 -3.78 19.38
C ILE A 264 15.42 -3.70 18.13
N VAL A 265 15.21 -4.82 17.43
CA VAL A 265 14.31 -4.87 16.26
C VAL A 265 12.89 -4.49 16.67
N ALA A 266 12.41 -4.98 17.82
CA ALA A 266 11.10 -4.62 18.36
C ALA A 266 10.99 -3.12 18.69
N LEU A 267 12.00 -2.56 19.35
CA LEU A 267 12.06 -1.12 19.66
C LEU A 267 12.02 -0.28 18.38
N LEU A 268 12.85 -0.61 17.40
CA LEU A 268 12.89 0.09 16.11
C LEU A 268 11.58 -0.07 15.34
N SER A 269 10.93 -1.23 15.41
CA SER A 269 9.61 -1.46 14.79
C SER A 269 8.59 -0.46 15.34
N VAL A 270 8.49 -0.36 16.66
CA VAL A 270 7.52 0.53 17.32
C VAL A 270 7.85 2.00 17.09
N VAL A 271 9.13 2.38 17.15
CA VAL A 271 9.55 3.76 16.83
C VAL A 271 9.18 4.13 15.39
N LEU A 272 9.43 3.26 14.41
CA LEU A 272 9.18 3.56 13.00
C LEU A 272 7.69 3.49 12.61
N LEU A 273 6.89 2.64 13.25
CA LEU A 273 5.44 2.56 12.97
C LEU A 273 4.64 3.66 13.69
N GLY A 274 5.18 4.25 14.77
CA GLY A 274 4.54 5.32 15.54
C GLY A 274 3.98 6.51 14.73
N PRO A 275 4.63 7.04 13.68
CA PRO A 275 4.06 8.12 12.88
C PRO A 275 3.05 7.65 11.82
N THR A 276 2.84 6.34 11.63
CA THR A 276 2.09 5.80 10.50
C THR A 276 0.60 5.64 10.81
N THR A 277 -0.25 5.92 9.82
CA THR A 277 -1.73 5.78 9.92
C THR A 277 -2.34 4.86 8.85
N LEU A 278 -1.51 4.38 7.91
CA LEU A 278 -1.88 3.36 6.92
C LEU A 278 -1.12 2.07 7.18
N GLU A 279 -1.81 0.96 7.00
CA GLU A 279 -1.23 -0.39 7.01
C GLU A 279 0.03 -0.52 6.14
N PHE A 280 0.02 0.07 4.94
CA PHE A 280 1.18 0.07 4.03
C PHE A 280 2.45 0.58 4.73
N TRP A 281 2.36 1.74 5.38
CA TRP A 281 3.50 2.37 6.05
C TRP A 281 3.83 1.68 7.36
N THR A 282 2.82 1.23 8.12
CA THR A 282 3.03 0.43 9.34
C THR A 282 3.84 -0.82 9.04
N LYS A 283 3.48 -1.58 8.00
CA LYS A 283 4.23 -2.78 7.64
C LYS A 283 5.59 -2.48 7.04
N THR A 284 5.70 -1.44 6.21
CA THR A 284 7.00 -0.99 5.68
C THR A 284 7.95 -0.59 6.82
N ALA A 285 7.45 0.07 7.85
CA ALA A 285 8.21 0.45 9.04
C ALA A 285 8.69 -0.77 9.86
N ILE A 286 7.83 -1.76 10.07
CA ILE A 286 8.20 -3.02 10.75
C ILE A 286 9.34 -3.72 9.98
N LEU A 287 9.23 -3.84 8.66
CA LEU A 287 10.28 -4.45 7.83
C LEU A 287 11.58 -3.62 7.81
N ALA A 288 11.46 -2.29 7.75
CA ALA A 288 12.60 -1.38 7.79
C ALA A 288 13.38 -1.47 9.10
N SER A 289 12.71 -1.77 10.22
CA SER A 289 13.36 -1.95 11.53
C SER A 289 14.47 -3.00 11.48
N LEU A 290 14.27 -4.11 10.76
CA LEU A 290 15.26 -5.17 10.60
C LEU A 290 16.42 -4.71 9.70
N VAL A 291 16.17 -3.88 8.70
CA VAL A 291 17.26 -3.27 7.89
C VAL A 291 18.17 -2.43 8.78
N PHE A 292 17.60 -1.54 9.59
CA PHE A 292 18.38 -0.70 10.51
C PHE A 292 19.12 -1.53 11.58
N ALA A 293 18.46 -2.53 12.17
CA ALA A 293 19.09 -3.43 13.13
C ALA A 293 20.25 -4.22 12.50
N CYS A 294 20.07 -4.73 11.28
CA CYS A 294 21.12 -5.41 10.53
C CYS A 294 22.32 -4.52 10.23
N ALA A 295 22.12 -3.24 9.90
CA ALA A 295 23.23 -2.28 9.74
C ALA A 295 24.00 -2.09 11.05
N GLY A 296 23.29 -1.93 12.18
CA GLY A 296 23.87 -1.72 13.51
C GLY A 296 24.46 -2.97 14.17
N ARG A 297 24.21 -4.17 13.64
CA ARG A 297 24.54 -5.45 14.30
C ARG A 297 26.01 -5.60 14.68
N PHE A 298 26.93 -5.06 13.88
CA PHE A 298 28.37 -5.20 14.14
C PHE A 298 28.83 -4.35 15.33
N ALA A 299 28.21 -3.18 15.52
CA ALA A 299 28.41 -2.38 16.72
C ALA A 299 27.80 -3.10 17.93
N LEU A 300 26.59 -3.66 17.79
CA LEU A 300 25.94 -4.44 18.84
C LEU A 300 26.80 -5.61 19.30
N MET A 301 27.38 -6.39 18.38
CA MET A 301 28.25 -7.52 18.74
C MET A 301 29.47 -7.07 19.55
N ARG A 302 30.05 -5.89 19.25
CA ARG A 302 31.16 -5.34 20.05
C ARG A 302 30.71 -4.92 21.45
N LEU A 303 29.51 -4.35 21.56
CA LEU A 303 28.93 -3.92 22.84
C LEU A 303 28.56 -5.10 23.74
N VAL A 304 28.07 -6.20 23.16
CA VAL A 304 27.56 -7.37 23.89
C VAL A 304 28.64 -8.43 24.12
N ALA A 305 29.78 -8.40 23.42
CA ALA A 305 30.87 -9.37 23.61
C ALA A 305 31.30 -9.57 25.09
N PRO A 306 31.48 -8.50 25.91
CA PRO A 306 31.83 -8.67 27.33
C PRO A 306 30.75 -9.39 28.15
N LEU A 307 29.48 -9.28 27.74
CA LEU A 307 28.35 -9.93 28.40
C LEU A 307 28.35 -11.44 28.15
N GLU A 308 28.69 -11.84 26.93
CA GLU A 308 28.75 -13.25 26.53
C GLU A 308 29.95 -13.97 27.18
N GLU A 309 31.06 -13.26 27.38
CA GLU A 309 32.27 -13.79 28.04
C GLU A 309 32.11 -13.90 29.56
N ALA A 310 31.32 -13.03 30.21
CA ALA A 310 31.24 -12.93 31.67
C ALA A 310 30.39 -14.03 32.35
N GLY A 311 29.51 -14.72 31.61
CA GLY A 311 28.77 -15.90 32.08
C GLY A 311 27.84 -15.71 33.29
N GLY A 312 27.53 -14.47 33.71
CA GLY A 312 26.63 -14.22 34.86
C GLY A 312 26.38 -12.74 35.20
N GLY A 313 25.16 -12.43 35.69
CA GLY A 313 24.63 -11.06 35.85
C GLY A 313 25.41 -10.11 36.78
N LEU A 314 26.07 -10.63 37.83
CA LEU A 314 26.87 -9.78 38.74
C LEU A 314 28.25 -9.41 38.16
N ARG A 315 28.82 -10.27 37.30
CA ARG A 315 30.09 -10.01 36.60
C ARG A 315 29.87 -9.12 35.38
N VAL A 316 28.69 -9.18 34.79
CA VAL A 316 28.22 -8.32 33.70
C VAL A 316 28.26 -6.82 34.07
N LEU A 317 27.73 -6.46 35.25
CA LEU A 317 27.77 -5.06 35.74
C LEU A 317 29.21 -4.57 35.97
N ARG A 318 30.11 -5.44 36.44
CA ARG A 318 31.54 -5.12 36.59
C ARG A 318 32.29 -5.06 35.26
N ALA A 319 31.92 -5.89 34.28
CA ALA A 319 32.58 -5.99 32.98
C ALA A 319 32.22 -4.82 32.04
N MET A 320 30.99 -4.29 32.11
CA MET A 320 30.58 -3.12 31.30
C MET A 320 31.17 -1.79 31.81
N GLY A 321 31.58 -1.69 33.07
CA GLY A 321 32.15 -0.46 33.62
C GLY A 321 31.24 0.77 33.37
N TRP A 322 31.82 1.87 32.85
CA TRP A 322 31.11 3.12 32.57
C TRP A 322 30.15 3.04 31.36
N SER A 323 30.22 1.99 30.55
CA SER A 323 29.28 1.80 29.44
C SER A 323 27.88 1.38 29.91
N ALA A 324 27.75 0.80 31.11
CA ALA A 324 26.46 0.39 31.66
C ALA A 324 25.47 1.53 31.92
N PRO A 325 25.81 2.59 32.67
CA PRO A 325 24.92 3.72 32.85
C PRO A 325 24.60 4.45 31.54
N ALA A 326 25.55 4.51 30.60
CA ALA A 326 25.31 5.09 29.27
C ALA A 326 24.31 4.27 28.45
N VAL A 327 24.46 2.95 28.40
CA VAL A 327 23.52 2.04 27.70
C VAL A 327 22.14 2.08 28.34
N LEU A 328 22.06 2.11 29.68
CA LEU A 328 20.79 2.23 30.40
C LEU A 328 20.12 3.59 30.14
N GLY A 329 20.88 4.69 30.17
CA GLY A 329 20.37 6.03 29.87
C GLY A 329 19.85 6.15 28.44
N VAL A 330 20.59 5.64 27.46
CA VAL A 330 20.14 5.61 26.04
C VAL A 330 18.91 4.73 25.88
N SER A 331 18.88 3.56 26.52
CA SER A 331 17.72 2.65 26.46
C SER A 331 16.47 3.30 27.07
N ALA A 332 16.61 3.96 28.22
CA ALA A 332 15.52 4.69 28.85
C ALA A 332 15.01 5.83 27.94
N LEU A 333 15.94 6.61 27.35
CA LEU A 333 15.59 7.69 26.44
C LEU A 333 14.83 7.19 25.20
N LEU A 334 15.26 6.07 24.61
CA LEU A 334 14.58 5.45 23.47
C LEU A 334 13.22 4.85 23.85
N VAL A 335 13.06 4.30 25.05
CA VAL A 335 11.74 3.83 25.52
C VAL A 335 10.81 5.02 25.76
N THR A 336 11.32 6.14 26.28
CA THR A 336 10.52 7.37 26.47
C THR A 336 10.14 8.05 25.16
N SER A 337 10.83 7.77 24.04
CA SER A 337 10.45 8.32 22.73
C SER A 337 9.31 7.54 22.05
N LEU A 338 8.89 6.39 22.58
CA LEU A 338 7.83 5.58 21.98
C LEU A 338 6.48 6.31 21.93
N PRO A 339 5.97 6.92 23.02
CA PRO A 339 4.72 7.69 22.95
C PRO A 339 4.86 8.93 22.06
N LEU A 340 6.04 9.57 22.06
CA LEU A 340 6.31 10.74 21.21
C LEU A 340 6.22 10.36 19.73
N SER A 341 6.75 9.21 19.34
CA SER A 341 6.60 8.70 17.98
C SER A 341 5.14 8.45 17.63
N ALA A 342 4.38 7.82 18.53
CA ALA A 342 2.95 7.56 18.33
C ALA A 342 2.12 8.85 18.18
N GLN A 343 2.45 9.92 18.91
CA GLN A 343 1.80 11.24 18.81
C GLN A 343 1.95 11.89 17.43
N LEU A 344 3.01 11.56 16.67
CA LEU A 344 3.18 12.11 15.33
C LEU A 344 2.07 11.66 14.37
N SER A 345 1.44 10.50 14.62
CA SER A 345 0.33 10.02 13.78
C SER A 345 -0.88 10.95 13.82
N LEU A 346 -1.10 11.67 14.93
CA LEU A 346 -2.23 12.59 15.12
C LEU A 346 -2.18 13.78 14.16
N HIS A 347 -1.03 14.04 13.54
CA HIS A 347 -0.84 15.10 12.55
C HIS A 347 -1.09 14.63 11.11
N SER A 348 -1.33 13.33 10.90
CA SER A 348 -1.52 12.71 9.60
C SER A 348 -2.89 12.01 9.53
N VAL A 349 -3.96 12.80 9.55
CA VAL A 349 -5.34 12.29 9.57
C VAL A 349 -5.71 11.76 8.17
N ILE A 350 -6.17 10.53 8.10
CA ILE A 350 -6.60 9.87 6.86
C ILE A 350 -8.07 9.48 6.98
N PRO A 351 -8.90 9.73 5.95
CA PRO A 351 -10.33 9.45 6.02
C PRO A 351 -10.68 7.96 6.12
N ALA A 352 -11.61 7.66 7.03
CA ALA A 352 -12.20 6.35 7.26
C ALA A 352 -13.57 6.19 6.55
N PRO A 353 -14.00 4.96 6.19
CA PRO A 353 -15.27 4.73 5.50
C PRO A 353 -16.45 4.61 6.47
N GLU A 354 -16.17 4.19 7.71
CA GLU A 354 -17.10 3.97 8.80
C GLU A 354 -16.47 4.59 10.05
N LEU A 355 -17.30 5.25 10.85
CA LEU A 355 -16.97 5.71 12.19
C LEU A 355 -16.83 4.50 13.14
N PRO A 356 -16.19 4.65 14.31
CA PRO A 356 -16.04 3.56 15.28
C PRO A 356 -17.36 2.88 15.72
N ASP A 357 -18.50 3.54 15.55
CA ASP A 357 -19.84 3.02 15.84
C ASP A 357 -20.45 2.21 14.67
N GLY A 358 -19.70 2.00 13.58
CA GLY A 358 -20.13 1.29 12.37
C GLY A 358 -21.03 2.10 11.46
N THR A 359 -21.30 3.37 11.78
CA THR A 359 -22.05 4.25 10.90
C THR A 359 -21.13 4.80 9.82
N ARG A 360 -21.65 4.92 8.60
CA ARG A 360 -20.95 5.62 7.51
C ARG A 360 -21.21 7.10 7.68
N PRO A 361 -20.20 7.98 7.73
CA PRO A 361 -20.43 9.40 7.72
C PRO A 361 -21.00 9.78 6.35
N THR A 362 -22.33 9.86 6.26
CA THR A 362 -23.01 10.40 5.09
C THR A 362 -22.87 11.91 5.11
N LEU A 363 -21.98 12.44 4.27
CA LEU A 363 -22.02 13.84 3.85
C LEU A 363 -23.22 14.00 2.91
N ALA A 364 -24.42 14.04 3.48
CA ALA A 364 -25.63 14.35 2.74
C ALA A 364 -25.61 15.85 2.41
N LEU A 365 -25.44 16.18 1.13
CA LEU A 365 -25.62 17.52 0.64
C LEU A 365 -27.13 17.77 0.48
N THR A 366 -27.72 18.55 1.38
CA THR A 366 -29.10 19.02 1.19
C THR A 366 -29.07 20.27 0.32
N ILE A 367 -29.29 20.09 -0.99
CA ILE A 367 -29.48 21.21 -1.91
C ILE A 367 -30.93 21.69 -1.77
N GLY A 368 -31.08 22.93 -1.30
CA GLY A 368 -32.38 23.58 -1.14
C GLY A 368 -33.13 23.11 0.09
N SER A 369 -33.24 23.98 1.10
CA SER A 369 -34.38 23.88 2.01
C SER A 369 -35.67 24.07 1.20
N ALA A 370 -36.77 23.52 1.70
CA ALA A 370 -38.06 23.28 1.02
C ALA A 370 -38.79 24.48 0.35
N ASN A 371 -38.12 25.62 0.11
CA ASN A 371 -38.66 26.81 -0.56
C ASN A 371 -37.71 27.46 -1.60
N ALA A 372 -36.66 26.80 -2.08
CA ALA A 372 -35.74 27.39 -3.07
C ALA A 372 -35.98 26.85 -4.49
N GLN A 373 -36.30 27.79 -5.40
CA GLN A 373 -36.57 27.69 -6.84
C GLN A 373 -36.08 26.43 -7.59
N ASP A 374 -36.97 25.90 -8.43
CA ASP A 374 -36.68 24.93 -9.48
C ASP A 374 -35.44 25.34 -10.30
N ILE A 375 -34.39 24.52 -10.22
CA ILE A 375 -33.08 24.67 -10.86
C ILE A 375 -33.22 24.90 -12.37
N GLY A 376 -34.25 24.33 -13.01
CA GLY A 376 -34.55 24.54 -14.43
C GLY A 376 -34.88 26.00 -14.75
N SER A 377 -35.68 26.65 -13.91
CA SER A 377 -36.06 28.07 -14.07
C SER A 377 -34.92 29.04 -13.76
N TRP A 378 -34.03 28.69 -12.84
CA TRP A 378 -32.85 29.47 -12.46
C TRP A 378 -31.78 29.47 -13.56
N ALA A 379 -31.46 28.30 -14.14
CA ALA A 379 -30.48 28.19 -15.22
C ALA A 379 -30.93 28.96 -16.48
N VAL A 380 -32.22 28.91 -16.81
CA VAL A 380 -32.79 29.63 -17.96
C VAL A 380 -32.74 31.15 -17.78
N ASN A 381 -32.98 31.66 -16.56
CA ASN A 381 -32.94 33.10 -16.30
C ASN A 381 -31.51 33.66 -16.25
N SER A 382 -30.57 32.93 -15.66
CA SER A 382 -29.15 33.31 -15.64
C SER A 382 -28.51 33.26 -17.02
N ALA A 383 -28.85 32.25 -17.84
CA ALA A 383 -28.42 32.18 -19.25
C ALA A 383 -28.99 33.33 -20.10
N ARG A 384 -30.22 33.77 -19.82
CA ARG A 384 -30.87 34.89 -20.52
C ARG A 384 -30.21 36.25 -20.26
N VAL A 385 -29.55 36.44 -19.10
CA VAL A 385 -28.81 37.66 -18.76
C VAL A 385 -27.36 37.64 -19.29
N ALA A 386 -26.79 36.45 -19.49
CA ALA A 386 -25.42 36.26 -19.96
C ALA A 386 -25.27 36.25 -21.50
N LEU A 387 -26.35 36.14 -22.25
CA LEU A 387 -26.35 36.25 -23.72
C LEU A 387 -26.43 37.73 -24.13
N PRO A 388 -25.60 38.21 -25.08
CA PRO A 388 -25.77 39.55 -25.63
C PRO A 388 -27.17 39.68 -26.27
N PRO A 389 -27.81 40.87 -26.23
CA PRO A 389 -29.09 41.06 -26.90
C PRO A 389 -28.96 40.74 -28.38
N SER A 390 -30.01 40.15 -28.97
CA SER A 390 -30.05 39.83 -30.40
C SER A 390 -29.95 41.12 -31.23
N GLY A 391 -28.72 41.47 -31.61
CA GLY A 391 -28.39 42.59 -32.49
C GLY A 391 -27.45 42.12 -33.59
N SER A 392 -27.67 42.63 -34.79
CA SER A 392 -27.00 42.28 -36.05
C SER A 392 -25.54 42.77 -36.12
N GLY A 393 -24.66 42.23 -35.27
CA GLY A 393 -23.22 42.49 -35.29
C GLY A 393 -22.42 41.19 -35.26
N SER A 394 -21.53 40.98 -36.23
CA SER A 394 -20.67 39.79 -36.31
C SER A 394 -19.67 39.73 -35.15
N PRO A 395 -19.30 38.54 -34.62
CA PRO A 395 -18.41 38.42 -33.47
C PRO A 395 -16.94 38.70 -33.84
N THR A 396 -16.29 39.60 -33.11
CA THR A 396 -14.82 39.72 -33.05
C THR A 396 -14.25 38.78 -31.97
N SER A 397 -13.10 38.16 -32.27
CA SER A 397 -12.42 37.19 -31.40
C SER A 397 -12.09 37.74 -30.01
N ALA A 398 -12.70 37.15 -28.97
CA ALA A 398 -12.18 37.25 -27.61
C ALA A 398 -10.92 36.38 -27.50
N SER A 399 -9.77 36.97 -27.18
CA SER A 399 -8.49 36.28 -27.02
C SER A 399 -8.37 35.44 -25.74
N ALA A 400 -9.44 35.29 -24.97
CA ALA A 400 -9.54 34.35 -23.85
C ALA A 400 -10.97 33.79 -23.78
N ARG A 401 -11.11 32.47 -23.70
CA ARG A 401 -12.40 31.83 -23.41
C ARG A 401 -12.71 32.07 -21.92
N VAL A 402 -13.74 32.86 -21.63
CA VAL A 402 -14.18 33.11 -20.24
C VAL A 402 -15.28 32.12 -19.91
N TRP A 403 -14.97 31.17 -19.01
CA TRP A 403 -15.93 30.21 -18.48
C TRP A 403 -16.57 30.77 -17.22
N VAL A 404 -17.86 31.06 -17.27
CA VAL A 404 -18.62 31.49 -16.09
C VAL A 404 -19.29 30.27 -15.48
N VAL A 405 -18.69 29.74 -14.41
CA VAL A 405 -19.31 28.69 -13.60
C VAL A 405 -20.35 29.36 -12.70
N PRO A 406 -21.62 28.95 -12.73
CA PRO A 406 -22.62 29.53 -11.85
C PRO A 406 -22.29 29.19 -10.38
N PRO A 407 -22.66 30.05 -9.41
CA PRO A 407 -22.36 29.81 -8.01
C PRO A 407 -23.08 28.53 -7.54
N LEU A 408 -22.32 27.49 -7.20
CA LEU A 408 -22.86 26.28 -6.59
C LEU A 408 -23.13 26.51 -5.09
N PRO A 409 -24.12 25.83 -4.48
CA PRO A 409 -24.36 25.89 -3.04
C PRO A 409 -23.11 25.52 -2.25
N ASN A 410 -22.92 26.15 -1.09
CA ASN A 410 -21.82 25.79 -0.19
C ASN A 410 -21.99 24.37 0.34
N VAL A 411 -20.89 23.64 0.47
CA VAL A 411 -20.88 22.32 1.09
C VAL A 411 -21.13 22.47 2.59
N SER A 412 -22.28 21.98 3.06
CA SER A 412 -22.59 21.88 4.49
C SER A 412 -22.08 20.55 5.04
N VAL A 413 -21.24 20.60 6.08
CA VAL A 413 -20.84 19.42 6.85
C VAL A 413 -21.78 19.30 8.05
N PRO A 414 -22.50 18.18 8.22
CA PRO A 414 -23.36 17.98 9.39
C PRO A 414 -22.59 18.08 10.71
N ASP A 415 -23.19 18.66 11.75
CA ASP A 415 -22.54 18.91 13.05
C ASP A 415 -22.04 17.64 13.77
N ASN A 416 -22.56 16.47 13.40
CA ASN A 416 -22.13 15.17 13.92
C ASN A 416 -20.86 14.61 13.24
N VAL A 417 -20.27 15.32 12.26
CA VAL A 417 -19.03 14.91 11.57
C VAL A 417 -17.83 15.63 12.19
N ALA A 418 -17.31 15.09 13.30
CA ALA A 418 -16.23 15.71 14.08
C ALA A 418 -14.79 15.40 13.58
N ALA A 419 -14.64 14.42 12.69
CA ALA A 419 -13.34 13.90 12.23
C ALA A 419 -12.92 14.41 10.83
N PHE A 420 -13.42 15.57 10.41
CA PHE A 420 -13.18 16.16 9.11
C PHE A 420 -12.44 17.50 9.25
N ASP A 421 -11.43 17.76 8.42
CA ASP A 421 -10.73 19.04 8.42
C ASP A 421 -11.73 20.17 8.12
N SER A 422 -11.74 21.23 8.93
CA SER A 422 -12.62 22.39 8.73
C SER A 422 -12.37 23.10 7.39
N LYS A 423 -11.17 22.94 6.81
CA LYS A 423 -10.84 23.41 5.45
C LYS A 423 -11.32 22.49 4.33
N ALA A 424 -11.70 21.25 4.65
CA ALA A 424 -12.13 20.30 3.65
C ALA A 424 -13.52 20.63 3.09
N ALA A 425 -14.36 21.43 3.75
CA ALA A 425 -15.61 21.97 3.17
C ALA A 425 -15.36 23.00 2.06
N ALA A 426 -14.34 23.85 2.21
CA ALA A 426 -13.91 24.77 1.16
C ALA A 426 -13.27 24.01 -0.02
N SER A 427 -12.43 23.02 0.29
CA SER A 427 -11.83 22.12 -0.72
C SER A 427 -12.90 21.30 -1.45
N ALA A 428 -13.92 20.83 -0.74
CA ALA A 428 -15.06 20.12 -1.27
C ALA A 428 -15.87 20.97 -2.27
N THR A 429 -16.14 22.22 -1.91
CA THR A 429 -16.81 23.18 -2.80
C THR A 429 -15.98 23.42 -4.05
N GLN A 430 -14.66 23.58 -3.90
CA GLN A 430 -13.73 23.72 -5.02
C GLN A 430 -13.71 22.48 -5.92
N MET A 431 -13.74 21.27 -5.36
CA MET A 431 -13.80 20.02 -6.14
C MET A 431 -15.11 19.92 -6.94
N ALA A 432 -16.24 20.25 -6.33
CA ALA A 432 -17.53 20.27 -7.03
C ALA A 432 -17.54 21.29 -8.17
N HIS A 433 -17.01 22.50 -7.94
CA HIS A 433 -16.85 23.54 -8.97
C HIS A 433 -15.96 23.06 -10.11
N ALA A 434 -14.84 22.41 -9.79
CA ALA A 434 -13.90 21.90 -10.78
C ALA A 434 -14.52 20.83 -11.67
N VAL A 435 -15.21 19.83 -11.11
CA VAL A 435 -15.88 18.79 -11.93
C VAL A 435 -16.94 19.39 -12.84
N VAL A 436 -17.77 20.32 -12.35
CA VAL A 436 -18.79 20.97 -13.19
C VAL A 436 -18.15 21.78 -14.31
N LEU A 437 -17.11 22.55 -14.03
CA LEU A 437 -16.34 23.28 -15.05
C LEU A 437 -15.75 22.34 -16.10
N ASN A 438 -15.14 21.23 -15.67
CA ASN A 438 -14.54 20.25 -16.57
C ASN A 438 -15.57 19.57 -17.49
N LEU A 439 -16.78 19.29 -16.98
CA LEU A 439 -17.89 18.78 -17.81
C LEU A 439 -18.46 19.86 -18.76
N MET A 440 -18.43 21.14 -18.37
CA MET A 440 -18.75 22.23 -19.29
C MET A 440 -17.72 22.32 -20.43
N ILE A 441 -16.43 22.16 -20.12
CA ILE A 441 -15.36 22.10 -21.12
C ILE A 441 -15.55 20.90 -22.05
N GLU A 442 -15.92 19.71 -21.53
CA GLU A 442 -16.26 18.56 -22.37
C GLU A 442 -17.41 18.85 -23.33
N SER A 443 -18.49 19.46 -22.82
CA SER A 443 -19.64 19.83 -23.65
C SER A 443 -19.24 20.77 -24.79
N GLU A 444 -18.40 21.76 -24.51
CA GLU A 444 -17.91 22.66 -25.55
C GLU A 444 -16.95 21.97 -26.51
N ALA A 445 -16.02 21.16 -26.01
CA ALA A 445 -15.09 20.38 -26.83
C ALA A 445 -15.86 19.51 -27.82
N ARG A 446 -16.95 18.88 -27.35
CA ARG A 446 -17.86 18.11 -28.19
C ARG A 446 -18.66 18.96 -29.17
N ARG A 447 -19.23 20.09 -28.74
CA ARG A 447 -19.91 21.03 -29.63
C ARG A 447 -18.99 21.56 -30.73
N ALA A 448 -17.72 21.82 -30.41
CA ALA A 448 -16.72 22.36 -31.32
C ALA A 448 -15.98 21.29 -32.14
N HIS A 449 -16.22 20.00 -31.87
CA HIS A 449 -15.42 18.89 -32.41
C HIS A 449 -13.90 19.08 -32.19
N ASP A 450 -13.52 19.60 -31.02
CA ASP A 450 -12.14 19.93 -30.67
C ASP A 450 -11.62 19.00 -29.56
N PRO A 451 -10.93 17.89 -29.91
CA PRO A 451 -10.38 16.98 -28.90
C PRO A 451 -9.21 17.57 -28.12
N LYS A 452 -8.60 18.68 -28.58
CA LYS A 452 -7.54 19.35 -27.81
C LYS A 452 -8.15 20.15 -26.66
N LEU A 453 -9.32 20.75 -26.88
CA LEU A 453 -10.07 21.43 -25.81
C LEU A 453 -10.53 20.46 -24.72
N ALA A 454 -10.78 19.18 -25.04
CA ALA A 454 -11.11 18.16 -24.04
C ALA A 454 -9.99 17.95 -23.00
N ALA A 455 -8.73 18.13 -23.40
CA ALA A 455 -7.57 18.01 -22.50
C ALA A 455 -7.47 19.15 -21.47
N ASP A 456 -8.20 20.26 -21.67
CA ASP A 456 -8.32 21.34 -20.69
C ASP A 456 -9.31 21.00 -19.55
N GLY A 457 -10.10 19.93 -19.69
CA GLY A 457 -11.07 19.46 -18.69
C GLY A 457 -10.79 18.07 -18.12
N ALA A 458 -10.00 17.24 -18.81
CA ALA A 458 -9.68 15.89 -18.36
C ALA A 458 -8.26 15.43 -18.72
N VAL A 459 -7.75 14.49 -17.94
CA VAL A 459 -6.46 13.80 -18.12
C VAL A 459 -6.62 12.30 -17.87
N GLY A 460 -5.57 11.52 -18.13
CA GLY A 460 -5.56 10.09 -17.83
C GLY A 460 -6.66 9.31 -18.55
N ASP A 461 -7.34 8.42 -17.81
CA ASP A 461 -8.38 7.56 -18.36
C ASP A 461 -9.62 8.37 -18.78
N ALA A 462 -9.98 9.41 -18.01
CA ALA A 462 -11.14 10.25 -18.30
C ALA A 462 -10.99 11.07 -19.60
N LEU A 463 -9.77 11.45 -19.97
CA LEU A 463 -9.54 12.14 -21.25
C LEU A 463 -9.95 11.26 -22.44
N THR A 464 -9.69 9.94 -22.34
CA THR A 464 -10.08 8.99 -23.39
C THR A 464 -11.60 9.00 -23.56
N GLU A 465 -12.35 8.94 -22.45
CA GLU A 465 -13.82 9.03 -22.49
C GLU A 465 -14.30 10.33 -23.13
N PHE A 466 -13.69 11.47 -22.78
CA PHE A 466 -14.05 12.76 -23.37
C PHE A 466 -13.77 12.81 -24.86
N THR A 467 -12.64 12.26 -25.32
CA THR A 467 -12.30 12.26 -26.74
C THR A 467 -13.12 11.27 -27.56
N ASP A 468 -13.48 10.12 -26.99
CA ASP A 468 -14.22 9.07 -27.68
C ASP A 468 -15.64 9.53 -28.05
N VAL A 469 -16.31 10.25 -27.15
CA VAL A 469 -17.66 10.77 -27.43
C VAL A 469 -17.68 11.85 -28.51
N ILE A 470 -16.59 12.62 -28.65
CA ILE A 470 -16.44 13.62 -29.72
C ILE A 470 -16.25 12.90 -31.06
N GLN A 471 -15.39 11.87 -31.09
CA GLN A 471 -15.12 11.10 -32.30
C GLN A 471 -16.37 10.33 -32.78
N ALA A 472 -17.22 9.87 -31.86
CA ALA A 472 -18.43 9.11 -32.17
C ALA A 472 -19.54 9.94 -32.84
N ASP A 473 -19.57 11.27 -32.69
CA ASP A 473 -20.67 12.13 -33.18
C ASP A 473 -20.72 12.26 -34.72
N GLY A 474 -19.63 11.88 -35.41
CA GLY A 474 -19.52 11.94 -36.87
C GLY A 474 -19.36 13.35 -37.42
N SER A 475 -18.84 13.47 -38.64
CA SER A 475 -18.58 14.77 -39.28
C SER A 475 -19.85 15.47 -39.75
N GLY A 476 -19.87 16.81 -39.66
CA GLY A 476 -20.95 17.66 -40.21
C GLY A 476 -22.19 17.82 -39.32
N LYS A 477 -22.15 17.32 -38.07
CA LYS A 477 -23.21 17.51 -37.06
C LYS A 477 -22.64 18.22 -35.83
N PHE A 478 -23.45 19.05 -35.19
CA PHE A 478 -23.11 19.69 -33.93
C PHE A 478 -23.92 19.07 -32.80
N VAL A 479 -23.27 18.44 -31.84
CA VAL A 479 -23.94 17.89 -30.66
C VAL A 479 -23.76 18.86 -29.50
N GLN A 480 -24.85 19.51 -29.11
CA GLN A 480 -24.90 20.33 -27.92
C GLN A 480 -25.30 19.44 -26.74
N LYS A 481 -24.39 19.29 -25.78
CA LYS A 481 -24.63 18.52 -24.57
C LYS A 481 -24.87 19.47 -23.40
N THR A 482 -25.94 19.29 -22.64
CA THR A 482 -26.22 20.14 -21.48
C THR A 482 -26.48 19.25 -20.27
N TYR A 483 -25.87 19.61 -19.15
CA TYR A 483 -26.05 18.91 -17.89
C TYR A 483 -27.02 19.68 -17.00
N SER A 484 -27.88 18.97 -16.29
CA SER A 484 -28.72 19.51 -15.22
C SER A 484 -28.57 18.60 -14.01
N PHE A 485 -27.92 19.10 -12.96
CA PHE A 485 -27.69 18.34 -11.73
C PHE A 485 -28.71 18.75 -10.66
N ASP A 486 -29.43 17.78 -10.12
CA ASP A 486 -30.30 17.95 -8.95
C ASP A 486 -29.55 17.62 -7.66
N ARG A 487 -28.44 16.86 -7.73
CA ARG A 487 -27.63 16.49 -6.58
C ARG A 487 -26.14 16.34 -6.90
N VAL A 488 -25.30 16.87 -6.02
CA VAL A 488 -23.84 16.76 -6.04
C VAL A 488 -23.38 16.27 -4.67
N GLU A 489 -22.67 15.14 -4.61
CA GLU A 489 -22.21 14.52 -3.36
C GLU A 489 -20.69 14.36 -3.42
N LEU A 490 -20.01 14.63 -2.30
CA LEU A 490 -18.64 14.14 -2.12
C LEU A 490 -18.69 12.77 -1.51
N VAL A 491 -18.16 11.81 -2.24
CA VAL A 491 -18.22 10.40 -1.88
C VAL A 491 -16.81 9.92 -1.64
N LEU A 492 -16.60 9.35 -0.46
CA LEU A 492 -15.45 8.51 -0.21
C LEU A 492 -15.67 7.20 -0.96
N TYR A 493 -14.82 6.96 -1.93
CA TYR A 493 -14.77 5.67 -2.58
C TYR A 493 -13.82 4.81 -1.78
N LEU A 494 -14.32 3.64 -1.38
CA LEU A 494 -13.41 2.56 -1.07
C LEU A 494 -12.63 2.33 -2.36
N PRO A 495 -11.27 2.40 -2.38
CA PRO A 495 -10.51 1.66 -3.38
C PRO A 495 -10.82 0.19 -3.08
N LYS A 496 -11.98 -0.26 -3.54
CA LYS A 496 -12.69 -1.45 -3.10
C LYS A 496 -11.72 -2.63 -3.19
N PHE A 497 -11.14 -3.02 -2.05
CA PHE A 497 -10.32 -4.22 -1.87
C PHE A 497 -9.13 -4.40 -2.85
N SER A 498 -8.67 -3.34 -3.52
CA SER A 498 -7.62 -3.46 -4.54
C SER A 498 -6.28 -2.91 -4.09
N THR A 499 -6.27 -1.93 -3.17
CA THR A 499 -5.02 -1.32 -2.69
C THR A 499 -4.95 -0.97 -1.19
N GLN A 500 -3.73 -0.87 -0.65
CA GLN A 500 -3.39 -0.31 0.66
C GLN A 500 -3.08 1.20 0.61
N ALA A 501 -3.36 1.86 -0.52
CA ALA A 501 -3.22 3.30 -0.67
C ALA A 501 -4.30 4.05 0.12
N SER A 502 -4.08 5.37 0.31
CA SER A 502 -5.12 6.25 0.84
C SER A 502 -6.40 6.14 0.01
N ARG A 503 -7.55 6.24 0.69
CA ARG A 503 -8.87 6.15 0.04
C ARG A 503 -9.11 7.31 -0.92
N LEU A 504 -9.85 7.04 -1.99
CA LEU A 504 -10.12 8.00 -3.05
C LEU A 504 -11.33 8.87 -2.69
N VAL A 505 -11.21 10.16 -2.92
CA VAL A 505 -12.32 11.12 -2.80
C VAL A 505 -12.81 11.45 -4.20
N GLY A 506 -14.09 11.24 -4.47
CA GLY A 506 -14.71 11.59 -5.75
C GLY A 506 -15.93 12.47 -5.58
N VAL A 507 -16.30 13.17 -6.65
CA VAL A 507 -17.54 13.95 -6.71
C VAL A 507 -18.56 13.14 -7.51
N PHE A 508 -19.63 12.72 -6.85
CA PHE A 508 -20.78 12.09 -7.48
C PHE A 508 -21.78 13.16 -7.92
N LEU A 509 -22.22 13.06 -9.17
CA LEU A 509 -23.17 13.94 -9.81
C LEU A 509 -24.39 13.14 -10.23
N HIS A 510 -25.56 13.59 -9.81
CA HIS A 510 -26.85 13.04 -10.19
C HIS A 510 -27.70 14.11 -10.88
N GLY A 511 -28.47 13.70 -11.87
CA GLY A 511 -29.39 14.54 -12.61
C GLY A 511 -29.66 14.01 -14.01
N THR A 512 -29.59 14.87 -15.01
CA THR A 512 -29.82 14.52 -16.41
C THR A 512 -28.80 15.15 -17.34
N THR A 513 -28.58 14.51 -18.48
CA THR A 513 -27.85 15.07 -19.61
C THR A 513 -28.77 15.14 -20.81
N THR A 514 -28.83 16.29 -21.48
CA THR A 514 -29.62 16.51 -22.70
C THR A 514 -28.68 16.71 -23.87
N LEU A 515 -28.84 15.87 -24.88
CA LEU A 515 -28.08 15.90 -26.13
C LEU A 515 -29.01 16.43 -27.23
N ILE A 516 -28.63 17.54 -27.85
CA ILE A 516 -29.31 18.11 -29.00
C ILE A 516 -28.36 18.03 -30.19
N THR A 517 -28.68 17.16 -31.14
CA THR A 517 -27.92 17.06 -32.39
C THR A 517 -28.49 18.03 -33.40
N ARG A 518 -27.63 18.86 -33.99
CA ARG A 518 -28.00 19.84 -35.02
C ARG A 518 -27.23 19.59 -36.31
N ASP A 519 -27.85 19.95 -37.43
CA ASP A 519 -27.15 20.01 -38.72
C ASP A 519 -26.25 21.26 -38.83
N SER A 520 -25.53 21.36 -39.95
CA SER A 520 -24.66 22.51 -40.23
C SER A 520 -25.40 23.85 -40.35
N SER A 521 -26.72 23.83 -40.55
CA SER A 521 -27.59 25.00 -40.65
C SER A 521 -28.23 25.38 -39.30
N GLY A 522 -27.97 24.60 -38.24
CA GLY A 522 -28.46 24.84 -36.89
C GLY A 522 -29.82 24.20 -36.58
N ASN A 523 -30.43 23.46 -37.53
CA ASN A 523 -31.71 22.79 -37.30
C ASN A 523 -31.52 21.59 -36.38
N VAL A 524 -32.47 21.38 -35.47
CA VAL A 524 -32.45 20.21 -34.56
C VAL A 524 -32.81 18.95 -35.35
N LEU A 525 -31.89 17.99 -35.39
CA LEU A 525 -32.08 16.67 -35.98
C LEU A 525 -32.63 15.68 -34.96
N SER A 526 -32.14 15.74 -33.72
CA SER A 526 -32.61 14.91 -32.63
C SER A 526 -32.36 15.59 -31.29
N GLN A 527 -33.21 15.29 -30.32
CA GLN A 527 -33.05 15.70 -28.93
C GLN A 527 -33.35 14.50 -28.04
N GLN A 528 -32.44 14.20 -27.11
CA GLN A 528 -32.59 13.13 -26.14
C GLN A 528 -32.14 13.62 -24.78
N THR A 529 -32.95 13.34 -23.75
CA THR A 529 -32.57 13.55 -22.35
C THR A 529 -32.39 12.18 -21.70
N LEU A 530 -31.23 11.98 -21.09
CA LEU A 530 -30.82 10.74 -20.43
C LEU A 530 -30.57 11.01 -18.95
N PRO A 531 -30.83 10.03 -18.06
CA PRO A 531 -30.40 10.13 -16.68
C PRO A 531 -28.87 10.22 -16.63
N TYR A 532 -28.35 11.02 -15.71
CA TYR A 532 -26.92 11.15 -15.45
C TYR A 532 -26.65 10.82 -13.98
N ALA A 533 -25.81 9.81 -13.77
CA ALA A 533 -25.39 9.37 -12.45
C ALA A 533 -23.95 8.88 -12.58
N LYS A 534 -22.99 9.78 -12.39
CA LYS A 534 -21.55 9.47 -12.53
C LYS A 534 -20.73 10.05 -11.39
N ALA A 535 -19.61 9.40 -11.10
CA ALA A 535 -18.65 9.86 -10.11
C ALA A 535 -17.29 10.13 -10.74
N TRP A 536 -16.66 11.23 -10.35
CA TRP A 536 -15.38 11.64 -10.92
C TRP A 536 -14.31 11.82 -9.84
N GLY A 537 -13.15 11.20 -10.07
CA GLY A 537 -11.92 11.52 -9.38
C GLY A 537 -11.26 12.75 -10.00
N LEU A 538 -10.65 13.59 -9.17
CA LEU A 538 -9.91 14.78 -9.60
C LEU A 538 -8.41 14.61 -9.37
N ASP A 539 -7.62 15.09 -10.31
CA ASP A 539 -6.18 15.24 -10.11
C ASP A 539 -5.89 16.45 -9.22
N GLN A 540 -5.32 16.18 -8.04
CA GLN A 540 -4.95 17.23 -7.09
C GLN A 540 -3.67 17.98 -7.49
N THR A 541 -2.95 17.49 -8.51
CA THR A 541 -1.68 18.06 -8.99
C THR A 541 -1.91 19.09 -10.10
N TYR A 542 -2.97 18.94 -10.91
CA TYR A 542 -3.29 19.82 -12.04
C TYR A 542 -4.67 20.45 -11.88
N PHE A 543 -4.77 21.47 -11.03
CA PHE A 543 -5.93 22.38 -10.94
C PHE A 543 -7.32 21.71 -10.78
N GLY A 544 -7.39 20.44 -10.36
CA GLY A 544 -8.65 19.71 -10.22
C GLY A 544 -9.25 19.21 -11.54
N LEU A 545 -8.44 18.83 -12.54
CA LEU A 545 -8.91 18.16 -13.76
C LEU A 545 -9.52 16.79 -13.45
N ILE A 546 -10.52 16.37 -14.23
CA ILE A 546 -11.09 15.02 -14.10
C ILE A 546 -10.04 14.00 -14.59
N ILE A 547 -9.72 13.00 -13.77
CA ILE A 547 -8.69 12.00 -14.08
C ILE A 547 -9.28 10.59 -14.29
N ASN A 548 -10.27 10.21 -13.49
CA ASN A 548 -10.85 8.86 -13.50
C ASN A 548 -12.36 8.88 -13.28
N ASP A 549 -13.06 7.99 -13.97
CA ASP A 549 -14.46 7.65 -13.67
C ASP A 549 -14.50 6.67 -12.48
N PHE A 550 -15.20 7.04 -11.41
CA PHE A 550 -15.40 6.25 -10.19
C PHE A 550 -16.80 5.64 -10.11
N THR A 551 -17.62 5.73 -11.16
CA THR A 551 -19.03 5.33 -11.15
C THR A 551 -19.23 3.87 -10.75
N ASP A 552 -18.31 2.98 -11.16
CA ASP A 552 -18.35 1.55 -10.87
C ASP A 552 -17.69 1.17 -9.53
N LEU A 553 -17.13 2.13 -8.80
CA LEU A 553 -16.52 1.90 -7.49
C LEU A 553 -17.60 1.80 -6.41
N ASN A 554 -17.41 0.91 -5.44
CA ASN A 554 -18.30 0.88 -4.28
C ASN A 554 -18.13 2.15 -3.45
N ARG A 555 -19.26 2.79 -3.18
CA ARG A 555 -19.34 3.86 -2.18
C ARG A 555 -19.02 3.28 -0.81
N ALA A 556 -18.23 4.03 -0.03
CA ALA A 556 -17.90 3.70 1.35
C ALA A 556 -19.12 3.53 2.23
#